data_AF-A0AAQ4LTZ5-F1
#
_entry.id   AF-A0AAQ4LTZ5-F1
#
_cell.length_a   1.000
_cell.length_b   1.000
_cell.length_c   1.000
_cell.angle_alpha   90.00
_cell.angle_beta   90.00
_cell.angle_gamma   90.00
#
_symmetry.space_group_name_H-M   'P 1'
#
loop_
_entity.id
_entity.type
_entity.pdbx_description
1 polymer ?
#
loop_
_entity_poly.entity_id
_entity_poly.type
_entity_poly.pdbx_seq_one_letter_code
_entity_poly.pdbx_strand_id
1 'polypeptide(L)' 'MKSELVKIKKETIREAGKLLLDFTKIIVAIAVITPFVQNNNVEVFPFLSASISMVTGLYLINKGAKNG' A
#
# COMPACT_ATOMS: atom_id res chain seq x y z
N MET A 1 -16.80 -20.37 -16.90
CA MET A 1 -15.50 -19.79 -17.30
C MET A 1 -15.36 -18.29 -17.04
N LYS A 2 -16.23 -17.40 -17.57
CA LYS A 2 -16.15 -15.94 -17.30
C LYS A 2 -16.22 -15.57 -15.80
N SER A 3 -17.05 -16.27 -15.02
CA SER A 3 -17.21 -16.02 -13.57
C SER A 3 -15.91 -16.24 -12.78
N GLU A 4 -15.23 -17.37 -13.02
CA GLU A 4 -13.96 -17.70 -12.36
C GLU A 4 -12.86 -16.67 -12.67
N LEU A 5 -12.79 -16.20 -13.91
CA LEU A 5 -11.83 -15.16 -14.31
C LEU A 5 -12.09 -13.82 -13.60
N VAL A 6 -13.35 -13.46 -13.37
CA VAL A 6 -13.71 -12.25 -12.61
C VAL A 6 -13.29 -12.40 -11.15
N LYS A 7 -13.52 -13.58 -10.55
CA LYS A 7 -13.12 -13.87 -9.17
C LYS A 7 -11.60 -13.80 -8.98
N ILE A 8 -10.84 -14.42 -9.87
CA ILE A 8 -9.37 -14.37 -9.84
C ILE A 8 -8.87 -12.92 -9.96
N LYS A 9 -9.39 -12.15 -10.93
CA LYS A 9 -9.00 -10.74 -11.09
C LYS A 9 -9.25 -9.90 -9.84
N LYS A 10 -10.39 -10.11 -9.16
CA LYS A 10 -10.72 -9.42 -7.91
C LYS A 10 -9.77 -9.80 -6.78
N GLU A 11 -9.45 -11.07 -6.64
CA GLU A 11 -8.47 -11.53 -5.65
C GLU A 11 -7.09 -10.94 -5.92
N THR A 12 -6.64 -10.92 -7.18
CA THR A 12 -5.38 -10.27 -7.55
C THR A 12 -5.36 -8.79 -7.20
N ILE A 13 -6.46 -8.06 -7.44
CA ILE A 13 -6.57 -6.65 -7.04
C ILE A 13 -6.48 -6.50 -5.50
N ARG A 14 -7.12 -7.41 -4.76
CA ARG A 14 -7.09 -7.41 -3.29
C ARG A 14 -5.67 -7.66 -2.78
N GLU A 15 -4.99 -8.67 -3.29
CA GLU A 15 -3.62 -9.01 -2.91
C GLU A 15 -2.61 -7.93 -3.31
N ALA A 16 -2.78 -7.30 -4.48
CA ALA A 16 -1.98 -6.14 -4.87
C ALA A 16 -2.15 -4.96 -3.89
N GLY A 17 -3.37 -4.73 -3.40
CA GLY A 17 -3.62 -3.71 -2.38
C GLY A 17 -2.95 -4.02 -1.04
N LYS A 18 -2.96 -5.29 -0.59
CA LYS A 18 -2.24 -5.73 0.62
C LYS A 18 -0.73 -5.54 0.48
N LEU A 19 -0.15 -5.94 -0.66
CA LEU A 19 1.26 -5.75 -0.97
C LEU A 19 1.64 -4.26 -0.95
N LEU A 20 0.80 -3.38 -1.49
CA LEU A 20 1.03 -1.94 -1.46
C LEU A 20 1.02 -1.38 -0.02
N LEU A 21 0.17 -1.91 0.87
CA LEU A 21 0.20 -1.55 2.29
C LEU A 21 1.48 -2.02 2.98
N ASP A 22 2.00 -3.19 2.63
CA ASP A 22 3.27 -3.67 3.19
C ASP A 22 4.44 -2.80 2.74
N PHE A 23 4.48 -2.39 1.46
CA PHE A 23 5.45 -1.39 1.01
C PHE A 23 5.29 -0.04 1.71
N THR A 24 4.05 0.39 1.98
CA THR A 24 3.78 1.62 2.72
C THR A 24 4.42 1.58 4.12
N LYS A 25 4.31 0.45 4.85
CA LYS A 25 4.96 0.28 6.16
C LYS A 25 6.49 0.37 6.05
N ILE A 26 7.07 -0.20 4.99
CA ILE A 26 8.50 -0.11 4.73
C ILE A 26 8.92 1.34 4.46
N ILE A 27 8.17 2.08 3.64
CA ILE A 27 8.44 3.51 3.37
C ILE A 27 8.41 4.31 4.68
N VAL A 28 7.41 4.09 5.53
CA VAL A 28 7.32 4.75 6.84
C VAL A 28 8.49 4.38 7.74
N ALA A 29 8.88 3.11 7.80
CA ALA A 29 10.02 2.67 8.59
C ALA A 29 11.32 3.35 8.12
N ILE A 30 11.56 3.42 6.81
CA ILE A 30 12.72 4.11 6.24
C ILE A 30 12.65 5.61 6.55
N ALA A 31 11.49 6.25 6.32
CA ALA A 31 11.29 7.68 6.58
C ALA A 31 11.57 8.08 8.03
N VAL A 32 11.26 7.19 8.97
CA VAL A 32 11.53 7.41 10.40
C VAL A 32 12.98 7.10 10.73
N ILE A 33 13.54 5.98 10.26
CA ILE A 33 14.89 5.52 10.66
C ILE A 33 16.00 6.34 10.00
N THR A 34 15.87 6.70 8.72
CA THR A 34 16.92 7.38 7.95
C THR A 34 17.40 8.69 8.59
N PRO A 35 16.52 9.60 9.07
CA PRO A 35 16.94 10.81 9.77
C PRO A 35 17.81 10.54 11.01
N PHE A 36 17.50 9.50 11.80
CA PHE A 36 18.31 9.15 12.97
C PHE A 36 19.68 8.59 12.60
N VAL A 37 19.77 7.83 11.51
CA VAL A 37 21.06 7.27 11.04
C VAL A 37 21.94 8.36 10.41
N GLN A 38 21.33 9.32 9.71
CA GLN A 38 22.05 10.39 8.99
C GLN A 38 22.21 11.68 9.81
N ASN A 39 21.70 11.72 11.04
CA ASN A 39 21.66 12.92 11.89
C ASN A 39 21.04 14.14 11.19
N ASN A 40 20.00 13.87 10.40
CA ASN A 40 19.26 14.85 9.61
C ASN A 40 17.86 15.09 10.19
N ASN A 41 17.22 16.18 9.75
CA ASN A 41 15.83 16.43 10.09
C ASN A 41 14.88 15.46 9.37
N VAL A 42 13.72 15.23 9.97
CA VAL A 42 12.65 14.44 9.35
C VAL A 42 12.09 15.18 8.15
N GLU A 43 12.14 14.57 6.97
CA GLU A 43 11.54 15.11 5.75
C GLU A 43 10.06 14.73 5.64
N VAL A 44 9.24 15.65 5.16
CA VAL A 44 7.78 15.46 5.03
C VAL A 44 7.40 14.60 3.82
N PHE A 45 8.22 14.64 2.77
CA PHE A 45 7.89 14.01 1.48
C PHE A 45 7.67 12.49 1.56
N PRO A 46 8.48 11.70 2.29
CA PRO A 46 8.23 10.28 2.48
C PRO A 46 6.92 9.94 3.21
N PHE A 47 6.46 10.80 4.14
CA PHE A 47 5.17 10.60 4.82
C PHE A 47 3.99 10.90 3.91
N LEU A 48 4.13 11.89 3.02
CA LEU A 48 3.12 12.18 2.02
C LEU A 48 2.97 11.02 1.03
N SER A 49 4.08 10.47 0.53
CA SER A 49 4.06 9.32 -0.39
C SER A 49 3.50 8.06 0.28
N ALA A 50 3.84 7.83 1.55
CA ALA A 50 3.26 6.76 2.36
C ALA A 50 1.74 6.93 2.53
N SER A 51 1.27 8.15 2.80
CA SER A 51 -0.17 8.43 2.96
C SER A 51 -0.97 8.14 1.69
N ILE A 52 -0.47 8.59 0.53
CA ILE A 52 -1.09 8.31 -0.77
C ILE A 52 -1.09 6.80 -1.07
N SER A 53 0.03 6.13 -0.78
CA SER A 53 0.16 4.68 -0.98
C SER A 53 -0.80 3.90 -0.08
N MET A 54 -0.97 4.33 1.17
CA MET A 54 -1.93 3.75 2.11
C MET A 54 -3.36 3.85 1.59
N VAL A 55 -3.79 5.04 1.18
CA VAL A 55 -5.15 5.28 0.66
C VAL A 55 -5.38 4.45 -0.60
N THR A 56 -4.41 4.41 -1.50
CA THR A 56 -4.48 3.60 -2.73
C THR A 56 -4.56 2.11 -2.41
N GLY A 57 -3.75 1.61 -1.47
CA GLY A 57 -3.77 0.20 -1.04
C GLY A 57 -5.11 -0.19 -0.44
N LEU A 58 -5.65 0.62 0.48
CA LEU A 58 -6.98 0.42 1.05
C LEU A 58 -8.08 0.45 -0.01
N TYR A 59 -7.99 1.37 -0.97
CA TYR A 59 -8.93 1.43 -2.09
C TYR A 59 -8.90 0.15 -2.93
N LEU A 60 -7.71 -0.36 -3.28
CA LEU A 60 -7.55 -1.61 -4.03
C LEU A 60 -8.10 -2.82 -3.26
N ILE A 61 -7.81 -2.93 -1.95
CA ILE A 61 -8.36 -3.98 -1.09
C ILE A 61 -9.88 -3.95 -1.12
N ASN A 62 -10.48 -2.78 -0.91
CA ASN A 62 -11.94 -2.61 -0.90
C ASN A 62 -12.57 -2.88 -2.27
N LYS A 63 -11.89 -2.46 -3.35
CA LYS A 63 -12.32 -2.73 -4.73
C LYS A 63 -12.28 -4.23 -5.07
N GLY A 64 -11.27 -4.94 -4.58
CA GLY A 64 -11.17 -6.40 -4.70
C GLY A 64 -12.17 -7.16 -3.82
N ALA A 65 -12.52 -6.60 -2.66
CA ALA A 65 -13.44 -7.21 -1.68
C ALA A 65 -14.93 -7.02 -2.01
N LYS A 66 -15.33 -5.98 -2.75
CA LYS A 66 -16.74 -5.78 -3.12
C LYS A 66 -17.26 -6.94 -4.01
N ASN A 67 -18.26 -7.65 -3.46
CA ASN A 67 -19.02 -8.79 -3.99
C ASN A 67 -18.43 -10.20 -3.75
N GLY A 68 -17.90 -10.43 -2.55
CA GLY A 68 -18.00 -11.77 -1.95
C GLY A 68 -19.41 -12.02 -1.44
#